data_AF-A0AAE3J666-F1
#
_entry.id   AF-A0AAE3J666-F1
#
_cell.length_a   1.000
_cell.length_b   1.000
_cell.length_c   1.000
_cell.angle_alpha   90.00
_cell.angle_beta   90.00
_cell.angle_gamma   90.00
#
_symmetry.space_group_name_H-M   'P 1'
#
loop_
_entity.id
_entity.type
_entity.pdbx_description
1 polymer ?
#
loop_
_entity_poly.entity_id
_entity_poly.type
_entity_poly.pdbx_seq_one_letter_code
_entity_poly.pdbx_strand_id
1 'polypeptide(L)'
;MLDVLLDAVLDSLKTLPFLFGAFLLMEAAEKHYGKHMDTILKKSKWGGPLAGSILGCIPQCGFSVIASNLYAGGLITLGTLLSVYLSTSDEAIILLLADSSRGNDILKLMVTKVIIGIIAGYLVDLIFFKQRQGRNMDQICSDCHCEEETSILKPALHHTVHLFVWLLALTLILNVVMEVAGADRISAWLLGDTVFQPVLAALIGLIPNCAASVILTQLYLSGAISFASVVAGLCTGAGAGLLVLFKMNKDRKENLKVLGLLYVIAVIAGIVLELFA
;
A
#
# COMPACT_ATOMS: atom_id res chain seq x y z
N MET A 1 -16.21 20.88 -2.96
CA MET A 1 -15.57 20.30 -4.16
C MET A 1 -14.20 20.89 -4.44
N LEU A 2 -14.06 22.22 -4.56
CA LEU A 2 -12.76 22.87 -4.82
C LEU A 2 -11.73 22.65 -3.69
N ASP A 3 -12.16 22.70 -2.43
CA ASP A 3 -11.24 22.50 -1.28
C ASP A 3 -10.72 21.06 -1.20
N VAL A 4 -11.59 20.06 -1.39
CA VAL A 4 -11.19 18.63 -1.45
C VAL A 4 -10.24 18.36 -2.62
N LEU A 5 -10.45 19.04 -3.76
CA LEU A 5 -9.57 18.94 -4.93
C LEU A 5 -8.20 19.56 -4.64
N LEU A 6 -8.18 20.72 -3.97
CA LEU A 6 -6.97 21.47 -3.65
C LEU A 6 -6.15 20.78 -2.57
N ASP A 7 -6.79 20.19 -1.56
CA ASP A 7 -6.15 19.37 -0.53
C ASP A 7 -5.55 18.10 -1.13
N ALA A 8 -6.29 17.38 -1.99
CA ALA A 8 -5.78 16.21 -2.69
C ALA A 8 -4.55 16.55 -3.58
N VAL A 9 -4.57 17.70 -4.25
CA VAL A 9 -3.44 18.19 -5.06
C VAL A 9 -2.27 18.59 -4.18
N LEU A 10 -2.48 19.29 -3.07
CA LEU A 10 -1.43 19.72 -2.15
C LEU A 10 -0.76 18.54 -1.46
N ASP A 11 -1.54 17.55 -1.00
CA ASP A 11 -1.00 16.35 -0.37
C ASP A 11 -0.26 15.48 -1.37
N SER A 12 -0.78 15.36 -2.59
CA SER A 12 -0.04 14.75 -3.69
C SER A 12 1.29 15.51 -3.92
N LEU A 13 1.27 16.84 -4.01
CA LEU A 13 2.47 17.65 -4.26
C LEU A 13 3.54 17.48 -3.16
N LYS A 14 3.14 17.34 -1.90
CA LYS A 14 4.06 17.07 -0.77
C LYS A 14 4.73 15.70 -0.87
N THR A 15 4.11 14.71 -1.53
CA THR A 15 4.71 13.38 -1.74
C THR A 15 5.74 13.36 -2.87
N LEU A 16 5.72 14.35 -3.78
CA LEU A 16 6.60 14.45 -4.93
C LEU A 16 8.10 14.45 -4.57
N PRO A 17 8.62 15.27 -3.62
CA PRO A 17 10.03 15.23 -3.25
C PRO A 17 10.46 13.89 -2.65
N PHE A 18 9.56 13.22 -1.92
CA PHE A 18 9.81 11.90 -1.36
C PHE A 18 9.86 10.82 -2.44
N LEU A 19 8.91 10.86 -3.39
CA LEU A 19 8.87 9.96 -4.54
C LEU A 19 10.11 10.13 -5.44
N PHE A 20 10.50 11.38 -5.70
CA PHE A 20 11.72 11.71 -6.45
C PHE A 20 12.97 11.16 -5.76
N GLY A 21 13.08 11.32 -4.44
CA GLY A 21 14.17 10.74 -3.65
C GLY A 21 14.24 9.22 -3.76
N ALA A 22 13.09 8.55 -3.78
CA ALA A 22 13.02 7.09 -3.93
C ALA A 22 13.43 6.60 -5.32
N PHE A 23 13.02 7.31 -6.39
CA PHE A 23 13.48 7.01 -7.74
C PHE A 23 14.98 7.24 -7.89
N LEU A 24 15.50 8.33 -7.33
CA LEU A 24 16.95 8.57 -7.25
C LEU A 24 17.68 7.44 -6.52
N LEU A 25 17.13 6.95 -5.40
CA LEU A 25 17.71 5.83 -4.66
C LEU A 25 17.67 4.54 -5.47
N MET A 26 16.59 4.24 -6.20
CA MET A 26 16.54 3.07 -7.09
C MET A 26 17.57 3.16 -8.20
N GLU A 27 17.64 4.30 -8.90
CA GLU A 27 18.52 4.46 -10.05
C GLU A 27 20.01 4.51 -9.61
N ALA A 28 20.28 5.10 -8.45
CA ALA A 28 21.60 5.02 -7.81
C ALA A 28 21.94 3.58 -7.36
N ALA A 29 20.96 2.85 -6.79
CA ALA A 29 21.16 1.47 -6.37
C ALA A 29 21.43 0.56 -7.58
N GLU A 30 20.71 0.74 -8.68
CA GLU A 30 20.91 -0.01 -9.92
C GLU A 30 22.30 0.26 -10.53
N LYS A 31 22.67 1.54 -10.66
CA LYS A 31 23.96 1.96 -11.24
C LYS A 31 25.15 1.54 -10.39
N HIS A 32 25.02 1.54 -9.07
CA HIS A 32 26.13 1.25 -8.16
C HIS A 32 26.20 -0.23 -7.72
N TYR A 33 25.08 -0.93 -7.67
CA TYR A 33 24.98 -2.28 -7.10
C TYR A 33 24.48 -3.37 -8.06
N GLY A 34 24.35 -3.11 -9.37
CA GLY A 34 23.85 -4.08 -10.36
C GLY A 34 24.50 -5.49 -10.34
N LYS A 35 25.70 -5.67 -9.75
CA LYS A 35 26.32 -6.98 -9.49
C LYS A 35 26.48 -7.39 -8.00
N HIS A 36 26.37 -6.45 -7.06
CA HIS A 36 26.56 -6.69 -5.61
C HIS A 36 25.24 -6.76 -4.81
N MET A 37 24.13 -6.32 -5.38
CA MET A 37 22.81 -6.31 -4.74
C MET A 37 22.38 -7.71 -4.28
N ASP A 38 22.63 -8.71 -5.11
CA ASP A 38 22.35 -10.13 -4.82
C ASP A 38 23.01 -10.62 -3.52
N THR A 39 24.16 -10.05 -3.16
CA THR A 39 24.96 -10.48 -2.00
C THR A 39 24.51 -9.77 -0.72
N ILE A 40 24.19 -8.47 -0.81
CA ILE A 40 23.68 -7.69 0.33
C ILE A 40 22.24 -8.13 0.69
N LEU A 41 21.40 -8.40 -0.33
CA LEU A 41 20.06 -8.96 -0.17
C LEU A 41 20.05 -10.40 0.37
N LYS A 42 21.12 -11.17 0.14
CA LYS A 42 21.32 -12.48 0.77
C LYS A 42 21.75 -12.40 2.23
N LYS A 43 22.24 -11.25 2.72
CA LYS A 43 22.68 -11.08 4.12
C LYS A 43 21.61 -10.44 5.01
N SER A 44 20.78 -9.53 4.49
CA SER A 44 19.64 -8.96 5.22
C SER A 44 18.37 -9.81 5.06
N LYS A 45 18.46 -11.08 5.46
CA LYS A 45 17.39 -12.08 5.27
C LYS A 45 16.21 -11.95 6.24
N TRP A 46 16.36 -11.21 7.33
CA TRP A 46 15.36 -11.13 8.41
C TRP A 46 14.93 -9.71 8.74
N GLY A 47 15.61 -8.66 8.28
CA GLY A 47 15.21 -7.28 8.61
C GLY A 47 14.09 -6.70 7.75
N GLY A 48 13.80 -7.30 6.59
CA GLY A 48 12.91 -6.74 5.56
C GLY A 48 11.48 -6.52 6.04
N PRO A 49 10.70 -7.57 6.37
CA PRO A 49 9.31 -7.43 6.82
C PRO A 49 9.15 -6.56 8.09
N LEU A 50 10.10 -6.65 9.03
CA LEU A 50 10.07 -5.84 10.24
C LEU A 50 10.30 -4.34 9.96
N ALA A 51 11.31 -4.02 9.13
CA ALA A 51 11.53 -2.64 8.70
C ALA A 51 10.36 -2.14 7.85
N GLY A 52 9.83 -2.98 6.97
CA GLY A 52 8.68 -2.67 6.11
C GLY A 52 7.42 -2.34 6.92
N SER A 53 7.09 -3.12 7.94
CA SER A 53 5.94 -2.84 8.80
C SER A 53 6.09 -1.55 9.59
N ILE A 54 7.29 -1.26 10.11
CA ILE A 54 7.58 -0.02 10.86
C ILE A 54 7.50 1.19 9.94
N LEU A 55 8.08 1.11 8.74
CA LEU A 55 7.99 2.17 7.74
C LEU A 55 6.56 2.35 7.23
N GLY A 56 5.77 1.28 7.15
CA GLY A 56 4.34 1.35 6.84
C GLY A 56 3.49 2.07 7.88
N CYS A 57 3.97 2.24 9.11
CA CYS A 57 3.27 3.06 10.11
C CYS A 57 3.36 4.56 9.83
N ILE A 58 4.32 4.99 9.00
CA ILE A 58 4.54 6.41 8.74
C ILE A 58 3.39 6.89 7.83
N PRO A 59 2.65 7.93 8.24
CA PRO A 59 1.49 8.42 7.50
C PRO A 59 1.97 9.15 6.25
N GLN A 60 2.07 8.39 5.15
CA GLN A 60 2.33 8.90 3.82
C GLN A 60 2.13 7.78 2.80
N CYS A 61 1.13 7.92 1.94
CA CYS A 61 0.84 7.00 0.84
C CYS A 61 2.06 6.78 -0.08
N GLY A 62 3.04 7.69 -0.05
CA GLY A 62 4.35 7.55 -0.68
C GLY A 62 5.11 6.29 -0.29
N PHE A 63 5.04 5.79 0.96
CA PHE A 63 5.81 4.60 1.36
C PHE A 63 5.32 3.32 0.66
N SER A 64 4.00 3.18 0.50
CA SER A 64 3.40 2.07 -0.26
C SER A 64 3.82 2.12 -1.74
N VAL A 65 3.91 3.33 -2.31
CA VAL A 65 4.38 3.56 -3.69
C VAL A 65 5.86 3.19 -3.84
N ILE A 66 6.71 3.61 -2.91
CA ILE A 66 8.13 3.24 -2.89
C ILE A 66 8.29 1.74 -2.80
N ALA A 67 7.59 1.08 -1.87
CA ALA A 67 7.65 -0.37 -1.74
C ALA A 67 7.26 -1.06 -3.04
N SER A 68 6.23 -0.56 -3.74
CA SER A 68 5.80 -1.09 -5.03
C SER A 68 6.87 -0.94 -6.12
N ASN A 69 7.56 0.20 -6.15
CA ASN A 69 8.67 0.46 -7.07
C ASN A 69 9.88 -0.42 -6.76
N LEU A 70 10.31 -0.48 -5.49
CA LEU A 70 11.39 -1.35 -5.04
C LEU A 70 11.08 -2.82 -5.30
N TYR A 71 9.81 -3.21 -5.15
CA TYR A 71 9.37 -4.55 -5.48
C TYR A 71 9.45 -4.79 -6.97
N ALA A 72 8.92 -3.90 -7.82
CA ALA A 72 9.03 -4.03 -9.27
C ALA A 72 10.50 -4.09 -9.74
N GLY A 73 11.40 -3.32 -9.10
CA GLY A 73 12.85 -3.36 -9.31
C GLY A 73 13.58 -4.57 -8.71
N GLY A 74 12.87 -5.49 -8.04
CA GLY A 74 13.47 -6.70 -7.45
C GLY A 74 14.32 -6.47 -6.20
N LEU A 75 14.27 -5.28 -5.60
CA LEU A 75 15.05 -4.87 -4.43
C LEU A 75 14.46 -5.35 -3.11
N ILE A 76 13.13 -5.54 -3.04
CA ILE A 76 12.45 -6.05 -1.83
C ILE A 76 11.68 -7.33 -2.11
N THR A 77 11.46 -8.12 -1.07
CA THR A 77 10.71 -9.39 -1.15
C THR A 77 9.20 -9.16 -1.17
N LEU A 78 8.45 -10.19 -1.60
CA LEU A 78 6.99 -10.19 -1.55
C LEU A 78 6.47 -10.02 -0.12
N GLY A 79 7.10 -10.68 0.85
CA GLY A 79 6.74 -10.54 2.26
C GLY A 79 7.02 -9.13 2.79
N THR A 80 8.12 -8.50 2.36
CA THR A 80 8.39 -7.09 2.71
C THR A 80 7.33 -6.15 2.11
N LEU A 81 6.98 -6.33 0.83
CA LEU A 81 5.92 -5.55 0.18
C LEU A 81 4.58 -5.69 0.92
N LEU A 82 4.16 -6.93 1.20
CA LEU A 82 2.90 -7.19 1.91
C LEU A 82 2.93 -6.67 3.34
N SER A 83 4.08 -6.72 4.02
CA SER A 83 4.22 -6.14 5.37
C SER A 83 3.97 -4.63 5.38
N VAL A 84 4.46 -3.92 4.35
CA VAL A 84 4.24 -2.48 4.18
C VAL A 84 2.75 -2.24 3.93
N TYR A 85 2.15 -2.95 2.96
CA TYR A 85 0.74 -2.77 2.60
C TYR A 85 -0.21 -3.04 3.79
N LEU A 86 -0.02 -4.15 4.50
CA LEU A 86 -0.87 -4.52 5.64
C LEU A 86 -0.74 -3.55 6.82
N SER A 87 0.44 -2.92 6.98
CA SER A 87 0.74 -1.96 8.06
C SER A 87 0.37 -0.52 7.70
N THR A 88 0.21 -0.20 6.41
CA THR A 88 -0.04 1.17 5.90
C THR A 88 -1.25 1.78 6.58
N SER A 89 -1.06 2.89 7.32
CA SER A 89 -2.09 3.46 8.20
C SER A 89 -2.27 4.97 8.00
N ASP A 90 -2.20 5.41 6.74
CA ASP A 90 -2.19 6.83 6.33
C ASP A 90 -3.33 7.69 6.91
N GLU A 91 -4.46 7.10 7.31
CA GLU A 91 -5.64 7.82 7.84
C GLU A 91 -5.79 7.78 9.38
N ALA A 92 -5.14 6.82 10.05
CA ALA A 92 -5.37 6.56 11.47
C ALA A 92 -4.82 7.66 12.38
N ILE A 93 -3.65 8.22 12.05
CA ILE A 93 -3.02 9.30 12.87
C ILE A 93 -3.77 10.62 12.68
N ILE A 94 -4.25 10.92 11.47
CA ILE A 94 -5.04 12.13 11.18
C ILE A 94 -6.36 12.09 11.98
N LEU A 95 -7.02 10.93 12.00
CA LEU A 95 -8.22 10.72 12.82
C LEU A 95 -7.95 10.74 14.32
N LEU A 96 -6.81 10.20 14.78
CA LEU A 96 -6.39 10.24 16.18
C LEU A 96 -6.15 11.68 16.69
N LEU A 97 -5.61 12.55 15.84
CA LEU A 97 -5.40 13.97 16.14
C LEU A 97 -6.70 14.76 16.09
N ALA A 98 -7.65 14.35 15.26
CA ALA A 98 -8.95 15.02 15.11
C ALA A 98 -9.92 14.70 16.26
N ASP A 99 -9.88 13.48 16.82
CA ASP A 99 -10.77 13.05 17.90
C ASP A 99 -10.01 12.31 19.03
N SER A 100 -9.65 13.08 20.06
CA SER A 100 -8.89 12.58 21.22
C SER A 100 -9.70 11.67 22.15
N SER A 101 -11.03 11.62 22.02
CA SER A 101 -11.91 10.80 22.88
C SER A 101 -11.83 9.30 22.58
N ARG A 102 -11.46 8.90 21.35
CA ARG A 102 -11.42 7.49 20.91
C ARG A 102 -10.02 7.03 20.53
N GLY A 103 -9.00 7.73 21.01
CA GLY A 103 -7.62 7.48 20.61
C GLY A 103 -7.05 6.12 21.04
N ASN A 104 -7.59 5.53 22.11
CA ASN A 104 -7.18 4.19 22.54
C ASN A 104 -7.56 3.11 21.52
N ASP A 105 -8.73 3.24 20.88
CA ASP A 105 -9.20 2.25 19.89
C ASP A 105 -8.44 2.38 18.57
N ILE A 106 -8.10 3.60 18.16
CA ILE A 106 -7.27 3.85 16.99
C ILE A 106 -5.84 3.35 17.21
N LEU A 107 -5.27 3.55 18.41
CA LEU A 107 -3.95 3.02 18.75
C LEU A 107 -3.94 1.48 18.73
N LYS A 108 -4.99 0.84 19.27
CA LYS A 108 -5.16 -0.62 19.18
C LYS A 108 -5.25 -1.10 17.73
N LEU A 109 -5.99 -0.38 16.87
CA LEU A 109 -6.06 -0.68 15.44
C LEU A 109 -4.66 -0.64 14.80
N MET A 110 -3.89 0.43 15.04
CA MET A 110 -2.54 0.55 14.49
C MET A 110 -1.64 -0.59 14.94
N VAL A 111 -1.52 -0.84 16.24
CA VAL A 111 -0.67 -1.91 16.78
C VAL A 111 -1.05 -3.27 16.19
N THR A 112 -2.35 -3.55 16.07
CA THR A 112 -2.85 -4.79 15.49
C THR A 112 -2.41 -4.95 14.03
N LYS A 113 -2.52 -3.90 13.22
CA LYS A 113 -2.07 -3.92 11.81
C LYS A 113 -0.57 -4.16 11.67
N VAL A 114 0.25 -3.53 12.52
CA VAL A 114 1.71 -3.76 12.52
C VAL A 114 2.02 -5.22 12.81
N ILE A 115 1.38 -5.79 13.84
CA ILE A 115 1.58 -7.19 14.20
C ILE A 115 1.17 -8.11 13.05
N ILE A 116 0.01 -7.87 12.43
CA ILE A 116 -0.46 -8.61 11.26
C ILE A 116 0.56 -8.50 10.11
N GLY A 117 1.03 -7.29 9.80
CA GLY A 117 1.99 -7.04 8.72
C GLY A 117 3.33 -7.75 8.94
N ILE A 118 3.85 -7.76 10.17
CA ILE A 118 5.07 -8.50 10.53
C ILE A 118 4.85 -10.00 10.33
N ILE A 119 3.82 -10.56 10.96
CA ILE A 119 3.56 -12.00 10.94
C ILE A 119 3.32 -12.47 9.51
N ALA A 120 2.44 -11.78 8.77
CA ALA A 120 2.14 -12.08 7.38
C ALA A 120 3.36 -11.96 6.48
N GLY A 121 4.15 -10.89 6.63
CA GLY A 121 5.35 -10.66 5.82
C GLY A 121 6.38 -11.77 6.01
N TYR A 122 6.65 -12.19 7.25
CA TYR A 122 7.54 -13.33 7.49
C TYR A 122 6.95 -14.65 6.99
N LEU A 123 5.66 -14.91 7.22
CA LEU A 123 5.01 -16.14 6.73
C LEU A 123 5.08 -16.26 5.21
N VAL A 124 4.81 -15.17 4.49
CA VAL A 124 4.89 -15.13 3.02
C VAL A 124 6.32 -15.34 2.56
N ASP A 125 7.31 -14.69 3.18
CA ASP A 125 8.71 -14.88 2.80
C ASP A 125 9.18 -16.32 3.06
N LEU A 126 8.69 -16.99 4.10
CA LEU A 126 8.97 -18.41 4.37
C LEU A 126 8.34 -19.34 3.32
N ILE A 127 7.07 -19.09 2.94
CA ILE A 127 6.32 -19.95 2.02
C ILE A 127 6.79 -19.75 0.56
N PHE A 128 7.01 -18.51 0.14
CA PHE A 128 7.32 -18.14 -1.24
C PHE A 128 8.82 -17.93 -1.51
N PHE A 129 9.67 -18.43 -0.61
CA PHE A 129 11.13 -18.28 -0.62
C PHE A 129 11.81 -18.64 -1.96
N LYS A 130 11.16 -19.47 -2.78
CA LYS A 130 11.69 -20.06 -4.02
C LYS A 130 11.38 -19.29 -5.31
N GLN A 131 10.52 -18.27 -5.30
CA GLN A 131 10.27 -17.42 -6.49
C GLN A 131 11.37 -16.36 -6.74
N ARG A 132 12.48 -16.47 -6.01
CA ARG A 132 13.61 -15.53 -5.97
C ARG A 132 14.53 -15.54 -7.19
N GLN A 133 14.32 -16.44 -8.16
CA GLN A 133 15.25 -16.64 -9.28
C GLN A 133 14.64 -16.14 -10.59
N GLY A 134 15.13 -15.00 -11.07
CA GLY A 134 15.00 -14.62 -12.48
C GLY A 134 14.15 -13.40 -12.78
N ARG A 135 14.26 -12.31 -12.00
CA ARG A 135 13.98 -10.99 -12.61
C ARG A 135 15.16 -10.64 -13.50
N ASN A 136 15.02 -10.88 -14.80
CA ASN A 136 15.84 -10.18 -15.78
C ASN A 136 15.52 -8.69 -15.61
N MET A 137 16.53 -7.94 -15.16
CA MET A 137 16.52 -6.48 -15.00
C MET A 137 16.17 -5.74 -16.32
N ASP A 138 16.07 -6.47 -17.44
CA ASP A 138 15.90 -5.95 -18.79
C ASP A 138 14.48 -5.45 -19.12
N GLN A 139 13.47 -5.66 -18.25
CA GLN A 139 12.07 -5.37 -18.60
C GLN A 139 11.50 -4.04 -18.11
N ILE A 140 12.20 -3.30 -17.23
CA ILE A 140 11.82 -1.91 -16.92
C ILE A 140 12.11 -1.01 -18.15
N CYS A 141 12.96 -1.46 -19.07
CA CYS A 141 13.49 -0.65 -20.17
C CYS A 141 13.18 -1.20 -21.59
N SER A 142 11.98 -1.71 -21.84
CA SER A 142 11.55 -2.01 -23.24
C SER A 142 10.81 -0.86 -23.93
N ASP A 143 10.50 0.23 -23.21
CA ASP A 143 9.88 1.45 -23.77
C ASP A 143 10.79 2.69 -23.69
N CYS A 144 12.01 2.56 -23.16
CA CYS A 144 12.95 3.68 -23.08
C CYS A 144 14.05 3.50 -24.13
N HIS A 145 13.97 4.29 -25.20
CA HIS A 145 15.13 4.65 -26.02
C HIS A 145 16.13 5.43 -25.15
N CYS A 146 16.89 4.74 -24.30
CA CYS A 146 18.03 5.30 -23.59
C CYS A 146 19.27 5.17 -24.48
N GLU A 147 19.31 5.93 -25.57
CA GLU A 147 20.59 6.34 -26.15
C GLU A 147 21.21 7.39 -25.22
N GLU A 148 22.36 7.04 -24.64
CA GLU A 148 23.42 7.96 -24.21
C GLU A 148 23.00 9.35 -23.66
N GLU A 149 22.38 9.43 -22.48
CA GLU A 149 22.46 10.66 -21.68
C GLU A 149 22.97 10.40 -20.27
N THR A 150 24.07 11.07 -19.94
CA THR A 150 24.90 10.98 -18.72
C THR A 150 24.23 11.50 -17.44
N SER A 151 22.93 11.79 -17.46
CA SER A 151 22.24 12.50 -16.38
C SER A 151 21.13 11.66 -15.73
N ILE A 152 21.39 11.22 -14.49
CA ILE A 152 20.46 10.43 -13.65
C ILE A 152 19.20 11.24 -13.29
N LEU A 153 19.27 12.56 -13.36
CA LEU A 153 18.20 13.46 -12.89
C LEU A 153 17.04 13.59 -13.89
N LYS A 154 17.30 13.59 -15.20
CA LYS A 154 16.26 13.78 -16.22
C LYS A 154 15.28 12.58 -16.31
N PRO A 155 15.74 11.31 -16.38
CA PRO A 155 14.85 10.15 -16.45
C PRO A 155 13.99 10.00 -15.19
N ALA A 156 14.63 10.13 -14.01
CA ALA A 156 13.95 10.08 -12.72
C ALA A 156 12.87 11.15 -12.58
N LEU A 157 13.14 12.40 -12.99
CA LEU A 157 12.17 13.49 -12.93
C LEU A 157 10.98 13.24 -13.87
N HIS A 158 11.24 12.83 -15.11
CA HIS A 158 10.17 12.55 -16.09
C HIS A 158 9.27 11.39 -15.62
N HIS A 159 9.86 10.30 -15.11
CA HIS A 159 9.10 9.17 -14.57
C HIS A 159 8.28 9.57 -13.33
N THR A 160 8.87 10.35 -12.43
CA THR A 160 8.19 10.85 -11.22
C THR A 160 6.97 11.70 -11.61
N VAL A 161 7.12 12.66 -12.52
CA VAL A 161 6.03 13.54 -12.95
C VAL A 161 4.94 12.77 -13.71
N HIS A 162 5.31 11.85 -14.60
CA HIS A 162 4.33 11.07 -15.36
C HIS A 162 3.49 10.16 -14.44
N LEU A 163 4.14 9.46 -13.51
CA LEU A 163 3.45 8.65 -12.50
C LEU A 163 2.57 9.50 -11.60
N PHE A 164 3.07 10.66 -11.17
CA PHE A 164 2.32 11.61 -10.34
C PHE A 164 1.03 12.07 -11.01
N VAL A 165 1.12 12.53 -12.27
CA VAL A 165 -0.07 12.98 -13.03
C VAL A 165 -1.07 11.85 -13.23
N TRP A 166 -0.59 10.65 -13.53
CA TRP A 166 -1.46 9.47 -13.70
C TRP A 166 -2.15 9.07 -12.40
N LEU A 167 -1.41 9.07 -11.28
CA LEU A 167 -1.94 8.79 -9.95
C LEU A 167 -3.00 9.82 -9.54
N LEU A 168 -2.70 11.11 -9.73
CA LEU A 168 -3.61 12.21 -9.43
C LEU A 168 -4.92 12.08 -10.22
N ALA A 169 -4.83 11.82 -11.53
CA ALA A 169 -5.99 11.65 -12.39
C ALA A 169 -6.87 10.46 -11.94
N LEU A 170 -6.24 9.33 -11.61
CA LEU A 170 -6.96 8.13 -11.19
C LEU A 170 -7.63 8.33 -9.82
N THR A 171 -6.93 8.94 -8.86
CA THR A 171 -7.48 9.29 -7.54
C THR A 171 -8.67 10.24 -7.66
N LEU A 172 -8.59 11.25 -8.53
CA LEU A 172 -9.72 12.16 -8.81
C LEU A 172 -10.93 11.42 -9.37
N ILE A 173 -10.72 10.53 -10.35
CA ILE A 173 -11.80 9.71 -10.92
C ILE A 173 -12.43 8.82 -9.84
N LEU A 174 -11.62 8.14 -9.03
CA LEU A 174 -12.12 7.28 -7.95
C LEU A 174 -12.89 8.07 -6.90
N ASN A 175 -12.45 9.27 -6.54
CA ASN A 175 -13.17 10.15 -5.61
C ASN A 175 -14.55 10.54 -6.15
N VAL A 176 -14.64 10.96 -7.41
CA VAL A 176 -15.93 11.30 -8.05
C VAL A 176 -16.84 10.07 -8.12
N VAL A 177 -16.30 8.92 -8.50
CA VAL A 177 -17.08 7.67 -8.56
C VAL A 177 -17.62 7.29 -7.18
N MET A 178 -16.81 7.43 -6.12
CA MET A 178 -17.24 7.15 -4.75
C MET A 178 -18.33 8.12 -4.27
N GLU A 179 -18.21 9.41 -4.61
CA GLU A 179 -19.22 10.42 -4.29
C GLU A 179 -20.57 10.11 -4.98
N VAL A 180 -20.54 9.64 -6.23
CA VAL A 180 -21.74 9.26 -7.00
C VAL A 180 -22.31 7.90 -6.57
N ALA A 181 -21.46 6.94 -6.20
CA ALA A 181 -21.89 5.60 -5.76
C ALA A 181 -22.59 5.63 -4.38
N GLY A 182 -22.27 6.64 -3.57
CA GLY A 182 -22.92 6.93 -2.28
C GLY A 182 -22.45 6.01 -1.15
N ALA A 183 -21.85 6.60 -0.12
CA ALA A 183 -21.45 5.89 1.10
C ALA A 183 -22.63 5.20 1.81
N ASP A 184 -23.85 5.73 1.63
CA ASP A 184 -25.09 5.21 2.23
C ASP A 184 -25.48 3.82 1.71
N ARG A 185 -25.07 3.45 0.49
CA ARG A 185 -25.30 2.09 -0.04
C ARG A 185 -24.32 1.07 0.52
N ILE A 186 -23.10 1.52 0.81
CA ILE A 186 -22.03 0.68 1.38
C ILE A 186 -22.36 0.35 2.84
N SER A 187 -22.82 1.34 3.61
CA SER A 187 -23.23 1.14 5.00
C SER A 187 -24.43 0.19 5.11
N ALA A 188 -25.43 0.29 4.22
CA ALA A 188 -26.57 -0.62 4.19
C ALA A 188 -26.19 -2.10 3.95
N TRP A 189 -25.11 -2.36 3.20
CA TRP A 189 -24.61 -3.71 2.95
C TRP A 189 -23.74 -4.25 4.09
N LEU A 190 -23.17 -3.36 4.93
CA LEU A 190 -22.34 -3.73 6.08
C LEU A 190 -23.12 -3.84 7.40
N LEU A 191 -24.37 -3.36 7.45
CA LEU A 191 -25.23 -3.29 8.64
C LEU A 191 -25.84 -4.63 9.10
N GLY A 192 -25.19 -5.76 8.81
CA GLY A 192 -25.59 -7.07 9.33
C GLY A 192 -24.47 -7.71 10.13
N ASP A 193 -24.73 -8.01 11.41
CA ASP A 193 -23.88 -8.81 12.32
C ASP A 193 -23.67 -10.23 11.77
N THR A 194 -22.93 -10.31 10.68
CA THR A 194 -22.70 -11.54 9.94
C THR A 194 -21.19 -11.79 9.90
N VAL A 195 -20.81 -13.05 10.01
CA VAL A 195 -19.41 -13.52 9.90
C VAL A 195 -18.75 -13.10 8.57
N PHE A 196 -19.54 -12.62 7.60
CA PHE A 196 -19.10 -12.10 6.30
C PHE A 196 -18.70 -10.61 6.31
N GLN A 197 -18.93 -9.88 7.41
CA GLN A 197 -18.63 -8.45 7.48
C GLN A 197 -17.13 -8.13 7.24
N PRO A 198 -16.14 -8.91 7.76
CA PRO A 198 -14.73 -8.70 7.43
C PRO A 198 -14.39 -8.94 5.95
N VAL A 199 -15.10 -9.87 5.30
CA VAL A 199 -14.90 -10.20 3.88
C VAL A 199 -15.34 -9.03 2.99
N LEU A 200 -16.48 -8.42 3.31
CA LEU A 200 -17.01 -7.25 2.59
C LEU A 200 -16.16 -6.01 2.86
N ALA A 201 -15.76 -5.77 4.11
CA ALA A 201 -14.89 -4.67 4.46
C ALA A 201 -13.53 -4.76 3.75
N ALA A 202 -12.94 -5.96 3.66
CA ALA A 202 -11.73 -6.22 2.88
C ALA A 202 -11.90 -5.97 1.36
N LEU A 203 -13.09 -6.21 0.80
CA LEU A 203 -13.35 -5.88 -0.60
C LEU A 203 -13.41 -4.36 -0.82
N ILE A 204 -14.06 -3.64 0.09
CA ILE A 204 -14.14 -2.17 0.04
C ILE A 204 -12.75 -1.56 0.25
N GLY A 205 -11.96 -2.09 1.18
CA GLY A 205 -10.61 -1.63 1.45
C GLY A 205 -9.62 -1.89 0.30
N LEU A 206 -9.93 -2.82 -0.60
CA LEU A 206 -9.14 -3.08 -1.80
C LEU A 206 -9.19 -1.91 -2.81
N ILE A 207 -10.17 -1.00 -2.67
CA ILE A 207 -10.27 0.19 -3.51
C ILE A 207 -9.05 1.07 -3.19
N PRO A 208 -8.16 1.33 -4.16
CA PRO A 208 -6.89 2.02 -3.91
C PRO A 208 -7.12 3.54 -3.81
N ASN A 209 -7.84 3.96 -2.76
CA ASN A 209 -8.17 5.34 -2.46
C ASN A 209 -8.20 5.54 -0.93
N CYS A 210 -7.68 6.68 -0.46
CA CYS A 210 -7.78 7.14 0.92
C CYS A 210 -9.23 7.20 1.43
N ALA A 211 -10.18 7.58 0.57
CA ALA A 211 -11.59 7.72 0.95
C ALA A 211 -12.21 6.42 1.51
N ALA A 212 -11.84 5.26 0.98
CA ALA A 212 -12.36 3.97 1.45
C ALA A 212 -11.95 3.72 2.92
N SER A 213 -10.69 4.00 3.26
CA SER A 213 -10.16 3.88 4.61
C SER A 213 -10.83 4.85 5.60
N VAL A 214 -11.09 6.09 5.16
CA VAL A 214 -11.82 7.09 5.96
C VAL A 214 -13.25 6.61 6.25
N ILE A 215 -13.98 6.15 5.24
CA ILE A 215 -15.37 5.66 5.39
C ILE A 215 -15.42 4.46 6.35
N LEU A 216 -14.54 3.47 6.18
CA LEU A 216 -14.48 2.30 7.06
C LEU A 216 -14.20 2.72 8.51
N THR A 217 -13.28 3.65 8.71
CA THR A 217 -12.96 4.12 10.06
C THR A 217 -14.14 4.89 10.66
N GLN A 218 -14.82 5.75 9.89
CA GLN A 218 -16.02 6.47 10.36
C GLN A 218 -17.15 5.51 10.74
N LEU A 219 -17.39 4.46 9.94
CA LEU A 219 -18.38 3.42 10.27
C LEU A 219 -18.00 2.65 11.55
N TYR A 220 -16.72 2.44 11.81
CA TYR A 220 -16.27 1.84 13.06
C TYR A 220 -16.48 2.80 14.24
N LEU A 221 -16.20 4.10 14.04
CA LEU A 221 -16.38 5.11 15.08
C LEU A 221 -17.86 5.32 15.43
N SER A 222 -18.76 5.19 14.45
CA SER A 222 -20.21 5.21 14.69
C SER A 222 -20.76 3.90 15.27
N GLY A 223 -19.93 2.86 15.42
CA GLY A 223 -20.32 1.55 15.94
C GLY A 223 -21.11 0.69 14.94
N ALA A 224 -21.12 1.06 13.66
CA ALA A 224 -21.84 0.33 12.62
C ALA A 224 -21.11 -0.95 12.16
N ILE A 225 -19.79 -1.05 12.39
CA ILE A 225 -18.97 -2.19 11.97
C ILE A 225 -18.06 -2.68 13.10
N SER A 226 -17.76 -3.99 13.11
CA SER A 226 -16.90 -4.59 14.14
C SER A 226 -15.43 -4.13 14.03
N PHE A 227 -14.68 -4.25 15.13
CA PHE A 227 -13.23 -4.02 15.14
C PHE A 227 -12.51 -4.89 14.11
N ALA A 228 -12.92 -6.16 13.99
CA ALA A 228 -12.27 -7.08 13.07
C ALA A 228 -12.55 -6.73 11.61
N SER A 229 -13.76 -6.22 11.32
CA SER A 229 -14.15 -5.77 9.98
C SER A 229 -13.36 -4.55 9.54
N VAL A 230 -13.19 -3.55 10.42
CA VAL A 230 -12.36 -2.38 10.10
C VAL A 230 -10.89 -2.77 9.92
N VAL A 231 -10.35 -3.69 10.73
CA VAL A 231 -8.97 -4.18 10.55
C VAL A 231 -8.81 -4.87 9.19
N ALA A 232 -9.74 -5.76 8.82
CA ALA A 232 -9.70 -6.45 7.53
C ALA A 232 -9.72 -5.46 6.35
N GLY A 233 -10.64 -4.49 6.38
CA GLY A 233 -10.72 -3.45 5.36
C GLY A 233 -9.46 -2.58 5.29
N LEU A 234 -8.99 -2.08 6.43
CA LEU A 234 -7.81 -1.22 6.45
C LEU A 234 -6.51 -1.96 6.12
N CYS A 235 -6.41 -3.27 6.34
CA CYS A 235 -5.26 -4.09 5.94
C CYS A 235 -5.22 -4.34 4.42
N THR A 236 -6.38 -4.43 3.76
CA THR A 236 -6.43 -4.49 2.28
C THR A 236 -6.12 -3.16 1.59
N GLY A 237 -6.24 -2.06 2.33
CA GLY A 237 -5.96 -0.71 1.85
C GLY A 237 -4.47 -0.42 1.68
N ALA A 238 -3.87 -0.94 0.61
CA ALA A 238 -2.49 -0.61 0.20
C ALA A 238 -2.33 0.80 -0.41
N GLY A 239 -3.39 1.62 -0.37
CA GLY A 239 -3.44 2.95 -0.93
C GLY A 239 -3.05 2.99 -2.41
N ALA A 240 -2.35 4.06 -2.79
CA ALA A 240 -1.91 4.26 -4.16
C ALA A 240 -0.77 3.31 -4.59
N GLY A 241 -0.14 2.60 -3.64
CA GLY A 241 0.89 1.60 -3.90
C GLY A 241 0.42 0.49 -4.83
N LEU A 242 -0.81 -0.01 -4.64
CA LEU A 242 -1.34 -1.08 -5.50
C LEU A 242 -1.45 -0.64 -6.97
N LEU A 243 -1.87 0.61 -7.22
CA LEU A 243 -1.95 1.18 -8.58
C LEU A 243 -0.57 1.24 -9.24
N VAL A 244 0.44 1.67 -8.47
CA VAL A 244 1.82 1.76 -8.96
C VAL A 244 2.40 0.38 -9.22
N LEU A 245 2.13 -0.61 -8.36
CA LEU A 245 2.53 -1.99 -8.59
C LEU A 245 2.00 -2.52 -9.93
N PHE A 246 0.70 -2.31 -10.21
CA PHE A 246 0.09 -2.72 -11.48
C PHE A 246 0.64 -1.97 -12.70
N LYS A 247 1.10 -0.73 -12.51
CA LYS A 247 1.68 0.09 -13.58
C LYS A 247 3.14 -0.30 -13.88
N MET A 248 3.92 -0.59 -12.85
CA MET A 248 5.37 -0.81 -12.94
C MET A 248 5.74 -2.27 -13.16
N ASN A 249 5.00 -3.22 -12.58
CA ASN A 249 5.26 -4.63 -12.79
C ASN A 249 4.44 -5.16 -13.98
N LYS A 250 5.11 -5.55 -15.06
CA LYS A 250 4.47 -6.05 -16.30
C LYS A 250 3.79 -7.40 -16.12
N ASP A 251 4.23 -8.21 -15.14
CA ASP A 251 3.68 -9.53 -14.87
C ASP A 251 2.33 -9.47 -14.14
N ARG A 252 1.24 -9.39 -14.91
CA ARG A 252 -0.14 -9.36 -14.37
C ARG A 252 -0.47 -10.52 -13.44
N LYS A 253 0.10 -11.71 -13.68
CA LYS A 253 -0.10 -12.89 -12.82
C LYS A 253 0.52 -12.68 -11.44
N GLU A 254 1.66 -12.00 -11.36
CA GLU A 254 2.32 -11.69 -10.10
C GLU A 254 1.54 -10.60 -9.34
N ASN A 255 1.10 -9.56 -10.02
CA ASN A 255 0.27 -8.51 -9.41
C ASN A 255 -1.03 -9.08 -8.85
N LEU A 256 -1.68 -9.99 -9.58
CA LEU A 256 -2.88 -10.67 -9.11
C LEU A 256 -2.61 -11.60 -7.93
N LYS A 257 -1.42 -12.25 -7.88
CA LYS A 257 -1.00 -13.01 -6.70
C LYS A 257 -0.79 -12.11 -5.48
N VAL A 258 -0.12 -10.96 -5.65
CA VAL A 258 0.10 -10.00 -4.56
C VAL A 258 -1.25 -9.52 -4.02
N LEU A 259 -2.15 -9.12 -4.93
CA LEU A 259 -3.50 -8.67 -4.58
C LEU A 259 -4.31 -9.77 -3.87
N GLY A 260 -4.29 -10.99 -4.40
CA GLY A 260 -4.98 -12.13 -3.80
C GLY A 260 -4.43 -12.50 -2.43
N LEU A 261 -3.10 -12.50 -2.26
CA LEU A 261 -2.47 -12.74 -0.96
C LEU A 261 -2.83 -11.65 0.04
N LEU A 262 -2.75 -10.38 -0.36
CA LEU A 262 -3.13 -9.25 0.48
C LEU A 262 -4.57 -9.40 0.99
N TYR A 263 -5.51 -9.68 0.07
CA TYR A 263 -6.91 -9.89 0.39
C TYR A 263 -7.12 -11.07 1.34
N VAL A 264 -6.57 -12.25 1.01
CA VAL A 264 -6.75 -13.46 1.82
C VAL A 264 -6.16 -13.29 3.22
N ILE A 265 -4.98 -12.69 3.35
CA ILE A 265 -4.34 -12.44 4.64
C ILE A 265 -5.20 -11.49 5.48
N ALA A 266 -5.70 -10.41 4.89
CA ALA A 266 -6.52 -9.43 5.60
C ALA A 266 -7.87 -10.03 6.04
N VAL A 267 -8.52 -10.83 5.19
CA VAL A 267 -9.76 -11.54 5.52
C VAL A 267 -9.54 -12.55 6.64
N ILE A 268 -8.48 -13.37 6.55
CA ILE A 268 -8.15 -14.34 7.61
C ILE A 268 -7.87 -13.61 8.91
N ALA A 269 -7.08 -12.54 8.89
CA ALA A 269 -6.81 -11.74 10.09
C ALA A 269 -8.09 -11.16 10.69
N GLY A 270 -9.01 -10.65 9.86
CA GLY A 270 -10.33 -10.20 10.27
C GLY A 270 -11.17 -11.30 10.91
N ILE A 271 -11.32 -12.45 10.25
CA ILE A 271 -12.10 -13.57 10.79
C ILE A 271 -11.49 -14.07 12.11
N VAL A 272 -10.17 -14.17 12.19
CA VAL A 272 -9.48 -14.59 13.42
C VAL A 272 -9.76 -13.59 14.54
N LEU A 273 -9.65 -12.28 14.29
CA LEU A 273 -9.97 -11.25 15.28
C LEU A 273 -11.44 -11.26 15.70
N GLU A 274 -12.37 -11.55 14.78
CA GLU A 274 -13.81 -11.67 15.06
C GLU A 274 -14.09 -12.86 16.00
N LEU A 275 -13.31 -13.94 15.93
CA LEU A 275 -13.44 -15.07 16.87
C LEU A 275 -12.94 -14.75 18.29
N PHE A 276 -12.12 -13.71 18.44
CA PHE A 276 -11.58 -13.26 19.72
C PHE A 276 -12.28 -12.00 20.27
N ALA A 277 -13.23 -11.42 19.53
CA ALA A 277 -14.02 -10.25 19.88
C ALA A 277 -15.29 -10.63 20.63
#